data_AF-A0A7C5AXT0-F1
#
_entry.id   AF-A0A7C5AXT0-F1
#
_cell.length_a   1.000
_cell.length_b   1.000
_cell.length_c   1.000
_cell.angle_alpha   90.00
_cell.angle_beta   90.00
_cell.angle_gamma   90.00
#
_symmetry.space_group_name_H-M   'P 1'
#
loop_
_entity.id
_entity.type
_entity.pdbx_description
1 polymer ?
#
loop_
_entity_poly.entity_id
_entity_poly.type
_entity_poly.pdbx_seq_one_letter_code
_entity_poly.pdbx_strand_id
1 'polypeptide(L)'
;MTPFDTIESAQEYIDLLLEAIEETRRDVAAEIKLSAGPEGERRAQALQLVALNLNKLSTHITKSRRILNDLRTLRRLLLEERKSAETSAGSKVAGAA
;
A
#
# COMPACT_ATOMS: atom_id res chain seq x y z
N MET A 1 14.45 10.82 4.79
CA MET A 1 13.44 10.04 5.52
C MET A 1 13.76 8.59 5.25
N THR A 2 13.97 7.77 6.28
CA THR A 2 14.28 6.36 6.02
C THR A 2 12.97 5.61 5.76
N PRO A 3 12.95 4.62 4.85
CA PRO A 3 11.74 3.83 4.61
C PRO A 3 11.25 3.23 5.92
N PHE A 4 9.94 3.28 6.16
CA PHE A 4 9.26 2.69 7.33
C PHE A 4 9.44 3.39 8.69
N ASP A 5 10.05 4.59 8.75
CA ASP A 5 10.11 5.38 9.99
C ASP A 5 8.73 5.77 10.52
N THR A 6 7.78 6.01 9.61
CA THR A 6 6.40 6.38 9.93
C THR A 6 5.40 5.69 9.01
N ILE A 7 4.13 5.64 9.43
CA ILE A 7 3.01 5.14 8.60
C ILE A 7 2.95 5.86 7.26
N GLU A 8 3.25 7.17 7.24
CA GLU A 8 3.28 7.98 6.04
C GLU A 8 4.40 7.55 5.08
N SER A 9 5.63 7.35 5.57
CA SER A 9 6.73 6.82 4.73
C SER A 9 6.49 5.37 4.28
N ALA A 10 5.82 4.56 5.10
CA ALA A 10 5.47 3.19 4.73
C ALA A 10 4.44 3.16 3.59
N GLN A 11 3.54 4.15 3.53
CA GLN A 11 2.55 4.26 2.46
C GLN A 11 3.21 4.58 1.10
N GLU A 12 4.20 5.49 1.08
CA GLU A 12 4.98 5.80 -0.12
C GLU A 12 5.74 4.56 -0.63
N TYR A 13 6.35 3.79 0.28
CA TYR A 13 7.02 2.54 -0.09
C TYR A 13 6.05 1.49 -0.66
N ILE A 14 4.84 1.40 -0.10
CA ILE A 14 3.81 0.47 -0.58
C ILE A 14 3.33 0.84 -1.98
N ASP A 15 3.26 2.13 -2.30
CA ASP A 15 2.93 2.59 -3.66
C ASP A 15 4.02 2.21 -4.67
N LEU A 16 5.29 2.41 -4.33
CA LEU A 16 6.43 1.97 -5.15
C LEU A 16 6.46 0.44 -5.33
N LEU A 17 6.14 -0.31 -4.27
CA LEU A 17 6.06 -1.77 -4.35
C LEU A 17 4.94 -2.23 -5.28
N LEU A 18 3.77 -1.59 -5.25
CA LEU A 18 2.68 -1.89 -6.17
C LEU A 18 3.10 -1.64 -7.63
N GLU A 19 3.78 -0.54 -7.89
CA GLU A 19 4.29 -0.23 -9.23
C GLU A 19 5.23 -1.32 -9.74
N ALA A 20 6.21 -1.72 -8.93
CA ALA A 20 7.16 -2.79 -9.27
C ALA A 20 6.45 -4.14 -9.50
N ILE A 21 5.41 -4.46 -8.71
CA ILE A 21 4.61 -5.68 -8.90
C ILE A 21 3.88 -5.62 -10.25
N GLU A 22 3.26 -4.49 -10.59
CA GLU A 22 2.52 -4.34 -11.85
C GLU A 22 3.43 -4.34 -13.07
N GLU A 23 4.64 -3.80 -12.97
CA GLU A 23 5.69 -3.93 -13.98
C GLU A 23 6.08 -5.39 -14.18
N THR A 24 6.43 -6.08 -13.10
CA THR A 24 6.80 -7.50 -13.15
C THR A 24 5.68 -8.36 -13.73
N ARG A 25 4.41 -8.05 -13.42
CA ARG A 25 3.25 -8.75 -14.01
C ARG A 25 3.17 -8.58 -15.52
N ARG A 26 3.47 -7.38 -16.04
CA ARG A 26 3.50 -7.11 -17.49
C ARG A 26 4.61 -7.92 -18.17
N ASP A 27 5.78 -7.99 -17.56
CA ASP A 27 6.93 -8.73 -18.09
C ASP A 27 6.64 -10.24 -18.14
N VAL A 28 6.13 -10.80 -17.04
CA VAL A 28 5.74 -12.22 -16.99
C VAL A 28 4.65 -12.52 -18.02
N ALA A 29 3.68 -11.63 -18.21
CA ALA A 29 2.64 -11.81 -19.22
C ALA A 29 3.21 -11.79 -20.65
N ALA A 30 4.23 -10.97 -20.93
CA ALA A 30 4.94 -10.99 -22.20
C ALA A 30 5.71 -12.31 -22.37
N GLU A 31 6.40 -12.77 -21.33
CA GLU A 31 7.19 -14.00 -21.37
C GLU A 31 6.34 -15.27 -21.56
N ILE A 32 5.13 -15.31 -20.98
CA ILE A 32 4.16 -16.38 -21.22
C ILE A 32 3.81 -16.46 -22.71
N LYS A 33 3.56 -15.30 -23.35
CA LYS A 33 3.23 -15.25 -24.79
C LYS A 33 4.41 -15.73 -25.65
N LEU A 34 5.64 -15.37 -25.26
CA LEU A 34 6.86 -15.81 -25.96
C LEU A 34 7.15 -17.31 -25.77
N SER A 35 6.67 -17.90 -24.68
CA SER A 35 6.85 -19.33 -24.37
C SER A 35 5.78 -20.23 -25.01
N ALA A 36 4.93 -19.69 -25.90
CA ALA A 36 3.90 -20.45 -26.61
C ALA A 36 4.54 -21.33 -27.70
N GLY A 37 4.81 -22.59 -27.37
CA GLY A 37 5.32 -23.59 -28.32
C GLY A 37 5.55 -24.96 -27.67
N PRO A 38 5.76 -26.04 -28.46
CA PRO A 38 5.87 -27.41 -27.97
C PRO A 38 7.01 -27.61 -26.95
N GLU A 39 8.11 -26.85 -27.09
CA GLU A 39 9.27 -26.92 -26.19
C GLU A 39 9.12 -26.00 -24.95
N GLY A 40 8.14 -25.09 -24.96
CA GLY A 40 7.95 -24.04 -23.96
C GLY A 40 6.88 -24.33 -22.92
N GLU A 41 6.13 -25.45 -23.04
CA GLU A 41 4.93 -25.71 -22.24
C GLU A 41 5.21 -25.73 -20.72
N ARG A 42 6.29 -26.39 -20.28
CA ARG A 42 6.68 -26.42 -18.85
C ARG A 42 7.09 -25.04 -18.33
N ARG A 43 7.76 -24.23 -19.16
CA ARG A 43 8.13 -22.85 -18.81
C ARG A 43 6.89 -21.98 -18.71
N ALA A 44 5.95 -22.11 -19.64
CA ALA A 44 4.68 -21.39 -19.62
C ALA A 44 3.86 -21.73 -18.36
N GLN A 45 3.79 -23.00 -17.96
CA GLN A 45 3.14 -23.42 -16.70
C GLN A 45 3.81 -22.79 -15.46
N ALA A 46 5.15 -22.78 -15.42
CA ALA A 46 5.88 -22.13 -14.33
C ALA A 46 5.60 -20.61 -14.27
N LEU A 47 5.59 -19.94 -15.42
CA LEU A 47 5.29 -18.51 -15.51
C LEU A 47 3.82 -18.20 -15.14
N GLN A 48 2.87 -19.09 -15.43
CA GLN A 48 1.49 -18.97 -14.95
C GLN A 48 1.42 -19.04 -13.41
N LEU A 49 2.22 -19.91 -12.78
CA LEU A 49 2.30 -19.97 -11.32
C LEU A 49 2.92 -18.69 -10.74
N VAL A 50 3.93 -18.12 -11.40
CA VAL A 50 4.49 -16.81 -11.02
C VAL A 50 3.43 -15.72 -11.11
N ALA A 51 2.69 -15.65 -12.22
CA ALA A 51 1.62 -14.68 -12.41
C ALA A 51 0.52 -14.80 -11.34
N LEU A 52 0.16 -16.03 -10.96
CA LEU A 52 -0.78 -16.27 -9.87
C LEU A 52 -0.26 -15.71 -8.53
N ASN A 53 1.00 -15.93 -8.20
CA ASN A 53 1.59 -15.42 -6.97
C ASN A 53 1.74 -13.89 -6.98
N LEU A 54 2.06 -13.29 -8.13
CA LEU A 54 2.09 -11.83 -8.30
C LEU A 54 0.68 -11.21 -8.10
N ASN A 55 -0.37 -11.85 -8.61
CA ASN A 55 -1.75 -11.41 -8.36
C ASN A 55 -2.12 -11.46 -6.87
N LYS A 56 -1.73 -12.55 -6.17
CA LYS A 56 -1.92 -12.65 -4.72
C LYS A 56 -1.17 -11.54 -3.99
N LEU A 57 0.09 -11.31 -4.34
CA LEU A 57 0.91 -10.26 -3.75
C LEU A 57 0.28 -8.88 -3.96
N SER A 58 -0.10 -8.52 -5.20
CA SER A 58 -0.79 -7.26 -5.52
C SER A 58 -2.06 -7.06 -4.68
N THR A 59 -2.86 -8.13 -4.49
CA THR A 59 -4.05 -8.11 -3.64
C THR A 59 -3.71 -7.82 -2.17
N HIS A 60 -2.69 -8.49 -1.62
CA HIS A 60 -2.28 -8.27 -0.24
C HIS A 60 -1.73 -6.86 -0.03
N ILE A 61 -0.87 -6.38 -0.93
CA ILE A 61 -0.31 -5.04 -0.83
C ILE A 61 -1.39 -3.95 -0.97
N THR A 62 -2.37 -4.14 -1.86
CA THR A 62 -3.52 -3.22 -1.96
C THR A 62 -4.33 -3.16 -0.67
N LYS A 63 -4.55 -4.31 -0.01
CA LYS A 63 -5.21 -4.35 1.31
C LYS A 63 -4.38 -3.64 2.38
N SER A 64 -3.07 -3.88 2.42
CA SER A 64 -2.15 -3.21 3.35
C SER A 64 -2.16 -1.69 3.14
N ARG A 65 -2.13 -1.23 1.88
CA ARG A 65 -2.23 0.19 1.51
C ARG A 65 -3.50 0.83 2.09
N ARG A 66 -4.65 0.17 1.95
CA ARG A 66 -5.92 0.66 2.49
C ARG A 66 -5.87 0.80 4.01
N ILE A 67 -5.36 -0.22 4.71
CA ILE A 67 -5.20 -0.20 6.17
C ILE A 67 -4.30 0.95 6.61
N LEU A 68 -3.16 1.17 5.94
CA LEU A 68 -2.26 2.28 6.25
C LEU A 68 -2.94 3.64 6.08
N ASN A 69 -3.71 3.82 5.00
CA ASN A 69 -4.48 5.03 4.77
C ASN A 69 -5.55 5.26 5.86
N ASP A 70 -6.24 4.19 6.29
CA ASP A 70 -7.23 4.27 7.35
C ASP A 70 -6.57 4.66 8.69
N LEU A 71 -5.43 4.06 9.03
CA LEU A 71 -4.65 4.42 10.22
C LEU A 71 -4.16 5.87 10.19
N ARG A 72 -3.69 6.34 9.04
CA ARG A 72 -3.29 7.74 8.84
C ARG A 72 -4.47 8.69 9.05
N THR A 73 -5.65 8.33 8.55
CA THR A 73 -6.88 9.12 8.71
C THR A 73 -7.32 9.17 10.18
N LEU A 74 -7.35 8.02 10.86
CA LEU A 74 -7.70 7.94 12.28
C LEU A 74 -6.73 8.75 13.15
N ARG A 75 -5.42 8.68 12.89
CA ARG A 75 -4.41 9.48 13.59
C ARG A 75 -4.71 10.98 13.45
N ARG A 76 -5.06 11.44 12.25
CA ARG A 76 -5.39 12.85 11.99
C ARG A 76 -6.65 13.26 12.76
N LEU A 77 -7.71 12.47 12.70
CA LEU A 77 -8.97 12.76 13.41
C LEU A 77 -8.75 12.88 14.92
N LEU A 78 -8.06 11.92 15.53
CA LEU A 78 -7.78 11.92 16.98
C LEU A 78 -6.91 13.12 17.41
N LEU A 79 -6.01 13.60 16.55
CA LEU A 79 -5.20 14.78 16.83
C LEU A 79 -6.01 16.08 16.69
N GLU A 80 -6.88 16.18 15.68
CA GLU A 80 -7.78 17.33 15.51
C GLU A 80 -8.83 17.43 16.62
N GLU A 81 -9.38 16.30 17.08
CA GLU A 81 -10.25 16.24 18.25
C GLU A 81 -9.55 16.76 19.52
N ARG A 82 -8.29 16.37 19.73
CA ARG A 82 -7.50 16.85 20.88
C ARG A 82 -7.28 18.37 20.85
N LYS A 83 -6.89 18.92 19.69
CA LYS A 83 -6.72 20.38 19.52
C LYS A 83 -8.02 21.14 19.76
N SER A 84 -9.14 20.58 19.31
CA SER A 84 -10.47 21.16 19.51
C SER A 84 -10.84 21.17 21.00
N ALA A 85 -10.55 20.08 21.72
CA ALA A 85 -10.75 20.00 23.17
C ALA A 85 -9.89 21.01 23.94
N GLU A 86 -8.60 21.14 23.60
CA GLU A 86 -7.69 22.12 24.21
C GLU A 86 -8.15 23.57 23.98
N THR A 87 -8.61 23.88 22.76
CA THR A 87 -9.16 25.21 22.42
C THR A 87 -10.43 25.51 23.24
N SER A 88 -11.31 24.52 23.39
CA SER A 88 -12.53 24.65 24.20
C SER A 88 -12.24 24.83 25.69
N ALA A 89 -11.18 24.20 26.20
CA ALA A 89 -10.75 24.33 27.58
C ALA A 89 -10.14 25.72 27.84
N GLY A 90 -9.26 26.22 26.96
CA GLY A 90 -8.67 27.56 27.08
C GLY A 90 -9.71 28.69 27.07
N SER A 91 -10.76 28.56 26.24
CA SER A 91 -11.86 29.53 26.20
C SER A 91 -12.68 29.57 27.49
N LYS A 92 -12.82 28.45 28.21
CA LYS A 92 -13.54 28.41 29.50
C LYS A 92 -12.75 29.10 30.62
N VAL A 93 -11.42 29.06 30.57
CA VAL A 93 -10.56 29.69 31.59
C VAL A 93 -10.46 31.21 31.38
N ALA A 94 -10.46 31.68 30.13
CA ALA A 94 -10.38 33.12 29.83
C ALA A 94 -11.67 33.91 30.11
N GLY A 95 -12.84 33.25 30.17
CA GLY A 95 -14.12 33.89 30.48
C GLY A 95 -14.43 34.00 31.99
N ALA A 96 -13.55 33.52 32.86
CA ALA A 96 -13.72 33.49 34.31
C ALA A 96 -12.79 34.46 35.08
N ALA A 97 -12.14 35.39 34.38
CA ALA A 97 -11.24 36.41 34.94
C ALA A 97 -11.83 37.81 34.78
#